data_AF-A0A7C5GVW7-F1
#
_entry.id   AF-A0A7C5GVW7-F1
#
_cell.length_a   1.000
_cell.length_b   1.000
_cell.length_c   1.000
_cell.angle_alpha   90.00
_cell.angle_beta   90.00
_cell.angle_gamma   90.00
#
_symmetry.space_group_name_H-M   'P 1'
#
loop_
_entity.id
_entity.type
_entity.pdbx_description
1 polymer ?
#
loop_
_entity_poly.entity_id
_entity_poly.type
_entity_poly.pdbx_seq_one_letter_code
_entity_poly.pdbx_strand_id
1 'polypeptide(L)'
;MEFSKEQLEFLSNIFEQDITNDNFDEILKAKNYKLYQCKNCGKLILHDNYEFWNITECCDDNSKIMDDGTLMCEVCYSRSLDNMMSWLNRRPEWAKEVKFDIKRRE
;
A
#
# COMPACT_ATOMS: atom_id res chain seq x y z
N MET A 1 8.10 -7.98 17.52
CA MET A 1 6.78 -8.08 16.86
C MET A 1 6.54 -9.55 16.63
N GLU A 2 5.33 -10.05 16.81
CA GLU A 2 5.03 -11.48 16.62
C GLU A 2 3.93 -11.60 15.56
N PHE A 3 4.28 -12.23 14.44
CA PHE A 3 3.38 -12.49 13.33
C PHE A 3 2.57 -13.76 13.55
N SER A 4 1.35 -13.77 13.03
CA SER A 4 0.52 -14.96 12.99
C SER A 4 1.08 -16.00 12.00
N LYS A 5 0.61 -17.25 12.09
CA LYS A 5 0.99 -18.30 11.14
C LYS A 5 0.69 -17.93 9.68
N GLU A 6 -0.47 -17.34 9.43
CA GLU A 6 -0.89 -16.89 8.10
C GLU A 6 0.03 -15.79 7.55
N GLN A 7 0.44 -14.86 8.39
CA GLN A 7 1.39 -13.80 8.01
C GLN A 7 2.77 -14.37 7.70
N LEU A 8 3.26 -15.32 8.50
CA LEU A 8 4.52 -16.00 8.24
C LEU A 8 4.49 -16.82 6.95
N GLU A 9 3.38 -17.51 6.65
CA GLU A 9 3.18 -18.22 5.38
C GLU A 9 3.18 -17.25 4.19
N PHE A 10 2.47 -16.13 4.30
CA PHE A 10 2.44 -15.08 3.29
C PHE A 10 3.84 -14.50 3.02
N LEU A 11 4.58 -14.15 4.08
CA LEU A 11 5.96 -13.71 3.97
C LEU A 11 6.84 -14.79 3.34
N SER A 12 6.69 -16.06 3.75
CA SER A 12 7.50 -17.15 3.19
C SER A 12 7.33 -17.29 1.68
N ASN A 13 6.11 -17.04 1.17
CA ASN A 13 5.85 -17.01 -0.26
C ASN A 13 6.53 -15.81 -0.93
N ILE A 14 6.45 -14.60 -0.36
CA ILE A 14 7.10 -13.39 -0.93
C ILE A 14 8.63 -13.54 -0.95
N PHE A 15 9.20 -14.06 0.12
CA PHE A 15 10.65 -14.19 0.25
C PHE A 15 11.22 -15.42 -0.48
N GLU A 16 10.35 -16.35 -0.90
CA GLU A 16 10.67 -17.68 -1.46
C GLU A 16 11.57 -18.52 -0.51
N GLN A 17 11.36 -18.38 0.80
CA GLN A 17 12.10 -19.09 1.85
C GLN A 17 11.29 -19.12 3.14
N ASP A 18 11.60 -20.02 4.07
CA ASP A 18 10.90 -20.13 5.36
C ASP A 18 11.16 -18.89 6.25
N ILE A 19 10.08 -18.18 6.60
CA ILE A 19 10.11 -17.00 7.45
C ILE A 19 9.55 -17.35 8.82
N THR A 20 10.29 -17.00 9.86
CA THR A 20 9.91 -17.11 11.26
C THR A 20 10.03 -15.75 11.94
N ASN A 21 9.41 -15.62 13.11
CA ASN A 21 9.55 -14.40 13.92
C ASN A 21 11.01 -14.12 14.32
N ASP A 22 11.85 -15.16 14.41
CA ASP A 22 13.24 -15.05 14.84
C ASP A 22 14.17 -14.60 13.70
N ASN A 23 13.87 -14.99 12.45
CA ASN A 23 14.75 -14.72 11.30
C ASN A 23 14.36 -13.49 10.48
N PHE A 24 13.14 -12.97 10.67
CA PHE A 24 12.57 -11.93 9.82
C PHE A 24 13.43 -10.67 9.73
N ASP A 25 13.91 -10.15 10.87
CA ASP A 25 14.73 -8.92 10.92
C ASP A 25 16.09 -9.09 10.22
N GLU A 26 16.68 -10.29 10.28
CA GLU A 26 17.95 -10.58 9.61
C GLU A 26 17.75 -10.62 8.09
N ILE A 27 16.65 -11.21 7.64
CA ILE A 27 16.31 -11.31 6.22
C ILE A 27 16.00 -9.93 5.63
N LEU A 28 15.24 -9.09 6.36
CA LEU A 28 15.00 -7.70 5.96
C LEU A 28 16.30 -6.94 5.74
N LYS A 29 17.25 -7.06 6.67
CA LYS A 29 18.58 -6.41 6.55
C LYS A 29 19.37 -6.97 5.38
N ALA A 30 19.41 -8.29 5.22
CA ALA A 30 20.17 -8.94 4.15
C ALA A 30 19.67 -8.57 2.76
N LYS A 31 18.34 -8.49 2.58
CA LYS A 31 17.72 -8.10 1.30
C LYS A 31 17.55 -6.59 1.12
N ASN A 32 17.88 -5.79 2.15
CA ASN A 32 17.63 -4.35 2.20
C ASN A 32 16.15 -4.02 1.94
N TYR A 33 15.25 -4.80 2.53
CA TYR A 33 13.81 -4.57 2.48
C TYR A 33 13.40 -3.71 3.68
N LYS A 34 12.32 -2.96 3.54
CA LYS A 34 11.86 -2.05 4.58
C LYS A 34 10.46 -2.43 5.05
N LEU A 35 10.32 -2.56 6.37
CA LEU A 35 9.02 -2.66 7.01
C LEU A 35 8.56 -1.27 7.45
N TYR A 36 7.34 -0.91 7.06
CA TYR A 36 6.68 0.33 7.44
C TYR A 36 5.42 0.02 8.24
N GLN A 37 5.02 1.00 9.03
CA GLN A 37 3.69 1.05 9.61
C GLN A 37 2.92 2.19 8.97
N CYS A 38 1.72 1.92 8.48
CA CYS A 38 0.85 2.92 7.90
C CYS A 38 0.54 4.00 8.95
N LYS A 39 0.84 5.26 8.62
CA LYS A 39 0.68 6.42 9.51
C LYS A 39 -0.73 6.58 10.08
N ASN A 40 -1.77 6.18 9.32
CA ASN A 40 -3.16 6.42 9.71
C ASN A 40 -3.83 5.24 10.42
N CYS A 41 -3.59 4.00 9.97
CA CYS A 41 -4.31 2.83 10.47
C CYS A 41 -3.43 1.80 11.17
N GLY A 42 -2.11 1.99 11.18
CA GLY A 42 -1.19 1.09 11.89
C GLY A 42 -0.91 -0.24 11.17
N LYS A 43 -1.48 -0.49 9.99
CA LYS A 43 -1.18 -1.69 9.19
C LYS A 43 0.30 -1.79 8.84
N LEU A 44 0.80 -3.01 8.79
CA LEU A 44 2.20 -3.32 8.52
C LEU A 44 2.39 -3.58 7.03
N ILE A 45 3.28 -2.81 6.42
CA ILE A 45 3.54 -2.84 4.98
C ILE A 45 5.01 -3.12 4.75
N LEU A 46 5.32 -4.22 4.06
CA LEU A 46 6.65 -4.53 3.57
C LEU A 46 6.87 -3.84 2.22
N HIS A 47 8.07 -3.31 2.00
CA HIS A 47 8.55 -2.85 0.71
C HIS A 47 9.81 -3.64 0.33
N ASP A 48 9.73 -4.40 -0.75
CA ASP A 48 10.82 -5.26 -1.23
C ASP A 48 11.75 -4.59 -2.26
N ASN A 49 11.64 -3.26 -2.37
CA ASN A 49 12.27 -2.40 -3.39
C ASN A 49 11.64 -2.44 -4.78
N TYR A 50 10.54 -3.17 -4.96
CA TYR A 50 9.75 -3.18 -6.19
C TYR A 50 8.26 -3.00 -5.90
N GLU A 51 7.69 -3.84 -5.05
CA GLU A 51 6.29 -3.88 -4.65
C GLU A 51 6.10 -3.57 -3.16
N PHE A 52 4.87 -3.23 -2.80
CA PHE A 52 4.44 -3.14 -1.41
C PHE A 52 3.49 -4.29 -1.09
N TRP A 53 3.68 -4.88 0.09
CA TRP A 53 2.91 -6.01 0.59
C TRP A 53 2.30 -5.68 1.93
N ASN A 54 0.98 -5.78 2.05
CA ASN A 54 0.27 -5.55 3.30
C ASN A 54 0.29 -6.84 4.13
N ILE A 55 1.20 -6.91 5.10
CA ILE A 55 1.35 -8.08 5.98
C ILE A 55 0.14 -8.20 6.91
N THR A 56 -0.53 -7.09 7.26
CA THR A 56 -1.70 -7.15 8.13
C THR A 56 -2.88 -7.87 7.46
N GLU A 57 -3.02 -7.76 6.14
CA GLU A 57 -4.12 -8.34 5.36
C GLU A 57 -3.68 -9.44 4.37
N CYS A 58 -2.39 -9.76 4.32
CA CYS A 58 -1.78 -10.78 3.45
C CYS A 58 -2.12 -10.58 1.96
N CYS A 59 -1.93 -9.37 1.44
CA CYS A 59 -2.19 -9.03 0.03
C CYS A 59 -1.14 -8.07 -0.54
N ASP A 60 -1.15 -7.91 -1.87
CA ASP A 60 -0.50 -6.78 -2.54
C ASP A 60 -1.15 -5.46 -2.08
N ASP A 61 -0.37 -4.38 -2.08
CA ASP A 61 -0.86 -3.06 -1.66
C ASP A 61 -0.25 -1.98 -2.54
N ASN A 62 -1.06 -1.03 -3.00
CA ASN A 62 -0.56 0.16 -3.70
C ASN A 62 -0.22 1.29 -2.72
N SER A 63 0.58 0.95 -1.71
CA SER A 63 1.05 1.88 -0.69
C SER A 63 1.87 3.01 -1.30
N LYS A 64 1.90 4.17 -0.62
CA LYS A 64 2.69 5.32 -1.04
C LYS A 64 3.56 5.84 0.09
N ILE A 65 4.83 6.09 -0.24
CA ILE A 65 5.76 6.83 0.61
C ILE A 65 5.50 8.34 0.40
N MET A 66 5.26 9.04 1.49
CA MET A 66 4.99 10.47 1.53
C MET A 66 6.30 11.26 1.59
N ASP A 67 6.23 12.57 1.34
CA ASP A 67 7.41 13.45 1.31
C ASP A 67 8.17 13.52 2.66
N ASP A 68 7.47 13.28 3.77
CA ASP A 68 8.05 13.19 5.13
C ASP A 68 8.70 11.82 5.42
N GLY A 69 8.74 10.93 4.43
CA GLY A 69 9.27 9.57 4.54
C GLY A 69 8.34 8.57 5.22
N THR A 70 7.14 8.99 5.66
CA THR A 70 6.14 8.08 6.20
C THR A 70 5.42 7.32 5.10
N LEU A 71 4.75 6.21 5.45
CA LEU A 71 3.99 5.41 4.51
C LEU A 71 2.49 5.50 4.79
N MET A 72 1.70 5.61 3.72
CA MET A 72 0.25 5.43 3.73
C MET A 72 -0.12 4.19 2.92
N CYS A 73 -0.89 3.27 3.52
CA CYS A 73 -1.41 2.12 2.79
C CYS A 73 -2.43 2.55 1.72
N GLU A 74 -2.68 1.68 0.73
CA GLU A 74 -3.57 1.95 -0.40
C GLU A 74 -4.93 2.53 0.04
N VAL A 75 -5.57 1.91 1.04
CA VAL A 75 -6.89 2.35 1.52
C VAL A 75 -6.82 3.74 2.16
N CYS A 76 -5.76 4.05 2.91
CA CYS A 76 -5.63 5.36 3.53
C CYS A 76 -5.24 6.41 2.50
N TYR A 77 -4.33 6.09 1.59
CA TYR A 77 -3.86 7.00 0.55
C TYR A 77 -4.98 7.31 -0.44
N SER A 78 -5.78 6.32 -0.85
CA SER A 78 -6.92 6.54 -1.76
C SER A 78 -7.93 7.56 -1.22
N ARG A 79 -8.09 7.64 0.10
CA ARG A 79 -8.96 8.60 0.81
C ARG A 79 -8.28 9.92 1.18
N SER A 80 -6.99 10.08 0.88
CA SER A 80 -6.23 11.28 1.22
C SER A 80 -6.56 12.45 0.29
N LEU A 81 -6.41 13.66 0.82
CA LEU A 81 -6.52 14.88 0.01
C LEU A 81 -5.46 14.88 -1.11
N ASP A 82 -4.25 14.40 -0.83
CA ASP A 82 -3.17 14.34 -1.80
C ASP A 82 -3.52 13.49 -3.02
N ASN A 83 -4.14 12.32 -2.79
CA ASN A 83 -4.62 11.49 -3.88
C ASN A 83 -5.72 12.21 -4.69
N MET A 84 -6.70 12.82 -4.01
CA MET A 84 -7.77 13.58 -4.68
C MET A 84 -7.21 14.72 -5.54
N MET A 85 -6.27 15.50 -5.00
CA MET A 85 -5.63 16.60 -5.71
C MET A 85 -4.78 16.11 -6.88
N SER A 86 -4.09 14.97 -6.73
CA SER A 86 -3.38 14.31 -7.83
C SER A 86 -4.32 13.96 -8.99
N TRP A 87 -5.55 13.52 -8.72
CA TRP A 87 -6.54 13.25 -9.77
C TRP A 87 -7.05 14.51 -10.46
N LEU A 88 -7.37 15.55 -9.69
CA LEU A 88 -7.86 16.84 -10.24
C LEU A 88 -6.80 17.51 -11.12
N ASN A 89 -5.55 17.52 -10.67
CA ASN A 89 -4.43 18.14 -11.39
C ASN A 89 -3.98 17.33 -12.61
N ARG A 90 -4.36 16.05 -12.70
CA ARG A 90 -4.06 15.17 -13.83
C ARG A 90 -5.21 15.01 -14.80
N ARG A 91 -6.22 15.90 -14.79
CA ARG A 91 -7.30 15.86 -15.78
C ARG A 91 -6.67 15.79 -17.19
N PRO A 92 -6.80 14.67 -17.91
CA PRO A 92 -6.14 14.54 -19.20
C PRO A 92 -6.73 15.53 -20.20
N GLU A 93 -5.90 16.11 -21.06
CA GLU A 93 -6.37 17.06 -22.09
C GLU A 93 -7.40 16.43 -23.05
N TRP A 94 -7.36 15.10 -23.21
CA TRP A 94 -8.32 14.34 -24.01
C TRP A 94 -9.64 14.05 -23.29
N ALA A 95 -9.76 14.38 -21.99
CA ALA A 95 -10.98 14.15 -21.22
C ALA A 95 -12.08 15.15 -21.61
N LYS A 96 -12.99 14.71 -22.48
CA LYS A 96 -14.14 15.49 -22.93
C LYS A 96 -15.13 15.71 -21.80
N GLU A 97 -15.64 16.93 -21.71
CA GLU A 97 -16.73 17.27 -20.81
C GLU A 97 -18.02 16.56 -21.25
N VAL A 98 -18.61 15.77 -20.37
CA VAL A 98 -19.89 15.09 -20.61
C VAL A 98 -20.99 15.95 -20.03
N LYS A 99 -21.87 16.46 -20.89
CA LYS A 99 -23.10 17.16 -20.47
C LYS A 99 -24.19 16.11 -20.22
N PHE A 100 -24.60 15.96 -18.97
CA PHE A 100 -25.74 15.13 -18.64
C PHE A 100 -27.02 15.93 -18.88
N ASP A 101 -27.79 15.56 -19.90
CA ASP A 101 -29.13 16.11 -20.13
C ASP A 101 -30.10 15.40 -19.17
N ILE A 102 -30.17 15.89 -17.93
CA ILE A 102 -31.10 15.36 -16.92
C ILE A 102 -32.49 15.89 -17.27
N LYS A 103 -33.22 15.17 -18.12
CA LYS A 103 -34.67 15.38 -18.25
C LYS A 103 -35.33 14.95 -16.94
N ARG A 104 -35.78 15.94 -16.15
CA ARG A 104 -36.70 15.66 -15.03
C ARG A 104 -37.91 14.92 -15.60
N ARG A 105 -38.19 13.72 -15.10
CA ARG A 105 -39.49 13.08 -15.33
C ARG A 105 -40.51 13.86 -14.51
N GLU A 106 -41.50 14.43 -15.20
CA GLU A 106 -42.72 14.98 -14.59
C GLU A 106 -43.58 13.86 -14.01
#